data_AF-A0A235EZG8-F1
#
_entry.id   AF-A0A235EZG8-F1
#
_cell.length_a   1.000
_cell.length_b   1.000
_cell.length_c   1.000
_cell.angle_alpha   90.00
_cell.angle_beta   90.00
_cell.angle_gamma   90.00
#
_symmetry.space_group_name_H-M   'P 1'
#
loop_
_entity.id
_entity.type
_entity.pdbx_description
1 polymer ?
#
loop_
_entity_poly.entity_id
_entity_poly.type
_entity_poly.pdbx_seq_one_letter_code
_entity_poly.pdbx_strand_id
1 'polypeptide(L)'
;MRMGTTMRTRSGRTSARGFTLVELMISLIIGLLVIAGVFTVFFASRTSYTQNEAQSRVQENARIALELLASDLRHAAFMGCRRFGANDVRVSDADVPLNEVDLVEERAIRAEPEGLNGTDEIRIIGAMEDGTRLGGGVGNVVTPGDLSIELLNTTRVPGQAMGAAMGNGDLATETRFGLITDCTKGDLFQLRSDPIVSVPNNKVTLELDQTLNYGYGADAMVFPLKQVVYRIQGSGRMDNSDAEIPSLFRSTDGVTFQEIAEGVESLVVEYGEDTDGNGSVDQYVAIGDATPPSWARVVAVRARLLFVSAQNRVLETEQTYFFDGVEQDAEEGDRRYRQEFTTAVGLRNRLR
;
A
#
# COMPACT_ATOMS: atom_id res chain seq x y z
N MET A 1 100.42 -5.31 49.66
CA MET A 1 99.99 -6.70 49.35
C MET A 1 98.54 -6.86 49.81
N ARG A 2 97.57 -6.64 48.91
CA ARG A 2 96.15 -7.02 49.12
C ARG A 2 95.65 -7.62 47.81
N MET A 3 95.40 -8.92 47.88
CA MET A 3 95.02 -9.81 46.79
C MET A 3 93.59 -9.50 46.34
N GLY A 4 93.36 -9.48 45.03
CA GLY A 4 92.06 -9.21 44.43
C GLY A 4 91.06 -10.36 44.55
N THR A 5 89.79 -10.06 44.25
CA THR A 5 88.81 -11.08 43.89
C THR A 5 87.86 -10.50 42.85
N THR A 6 88.04 -10.90 41.60
CA THR A 6 87.18 -10.58 40.46
C THR A 6 85.96 -11.49 40.46
N MET A 7 84.76 -10.90 40.51
CA MET A 7 83.49 -11.61 40.34
C MET A 7 83.29 -11.94 38.86
N ARG A 8 83.29 -13.23 38.50
CA ARG A 8 82.95 -13.72 37.15
C ARG A 8 81.44 -13.92 37.03
N THR A 9 80.83 -13.21 36.07
CA THR A 9 79.46 -13.42 35.58
C THR A 9 79.27 -14.81 35.00
N ARG A 10 78.29 -15.59 35.50
CA ARG A 10 77.79 -16.81 34.85
C ARG A 10 76.61 -16.44 33.93
N SER A 11 76.87 -16.33 32.63
CA SER A 11 75.82 -16.34 31.60
C SER A 11 75.34 -17.78 31.43
N GLY A 12 74.10 -18.06 31.87
CA GLY A 12 73.43 -19.32 31.56
C GLY A 12 73.03 -19.33 30.08
N ARG A 13 73.73 -20.12 29.26
CA ARG A 13 73.23 -20.46 27.91
C ARG A 13 72.02 -21.37 28.09
N THR A 14 70.82 -20.83 27.95
CA THR A 14 69.62 -21.63 27.70
C THR A 14 69.84 -22.37 26.39
N SER A 15 69.92 -23.70 26.46
CA SER A 15 69.89 -24.57 25.29
C SER A 15 68.53 -24.40 24.63
N ALA A 16 68.51 -23.78 23.45
CA ALA A 16 67.35 -23.82 22.58
C ALA A 16 67.22 -25.27 22.09
N ARG A 17 66.22 -25.99 22.60
CA ARG A 17 65.81 -27.28 22.04
C ARG A 17 65.13 -27.00 20.70
N GLY A 18 65.65 -27.58 19.63
CA GLY A 18 65.03 -27.50 18.30
C GLY A 18 63.74 -28.34 18.25
N PHE A 19 62.77 -27.87 17.48
CA PHE A 19 61.49 -28.57 17.24
C PHE A 19 61.72 -29.86 16.46
N THR A 20 60.95 -30.91 16.78
CA THR A 20 60.99 -32.15 15.99
C THR A 20 60.15 -31.99 14.72
N LEU A 21 60.54 -32.66 13.63
CA LEU A 21 59.79 -32.63 12.36
C LEU A 21 58.33 -33.08 12.56
N VAL A 22 58.09 -34.02 13.48
CA VAL A 22 56.77 -34.51 13.87
C VAL A 22 55.93 -33.41 14.55
N GLU A 23 56.54 -32.59 15.41
CA GLU A 23 55.87 -31.46 16.07
C GLU A 23 55.37 -30.42 15.06
N LEU A 24 56.19 -30.15 14.04
CA LEU A 24 55.83 -29.23 12.95
C LEU A 24 54.68 -29.81 12.11
N MET A 25 54.73 -31.10 11.78
CA MET A 25 53.64 -31.79 11.08
C MET A 25 52.32 -31.75 11.87
N ILE A 26 52.36 -32.04 13.18
CA ILE A 26 51.18 -32.00 14.04
C ILE A 26 50.62 -30.57 14.11
N SER A 27 51.47 -29.57 14.32
CA SER A 27 51.03 -28.17 14.39
C SER A 27 50.38 -27.70 13.09
N LEU A 28 50.88 -28.14 11.93
CA LEU A 28 50.33 -27.78 10.62
C LEU A 28 48.96 -28.43 10.42
N ILE A 29 48.83 -29.71 10.76
CA ILE A 29 47.55 -30.43 10.64
C ILE A 29 46.50 -29.81 11.57
N ILE A 30 46.85 -29.53 12.83
CA ILE A 30 45.94 -28.89 13.78
C ILE A 30 45.57 -27.49 13.29
N GLY A 31 46.53 -26.69 12.83
CA GLY A 31 46.27 -25.36 12.28
C GLY A 31 45.31 -25.39 11.09
N LEU A 32 45.48 -26.34 10.17
CA LEU A 32 44.60 -26.51 9.01
C LEU A 32 43.19 -26.93 9.42
N LEU A 33 43.06 -27.85 10.39
CA LEU A 33 41.76 -28.27 10.93
C LEU A 33 41.01 -27.12 11.61
N VAL A 34 41.72 -26.31 12.41
CA VAL A 34 41.13 -25.15 13.09
C VAL A 34 40.66 -24.11 12.06
N ILE A 35 41.49 -23.80 11.07
CA ILE A 35 41.13 -22.85 10.01
C ILE A 35 39.92 -23.35 9.22
N ALA A 36 39.89 -24.63 8.84
CA ALA A 36 38.75 -25.24 8.16
C ALA A 36 37.45 -25.11 8.99
N GLY A 37 37.52 -25.37 10.31
CA GLY A 37 36.38 -25.20 11.21
C GLY A 37 35.92 -23.75 11.35
N VAL A 38 36.85 -22.78 11.35
CA VAL A 38 36.49 -21.35 11.38
C VAL A 38 35.79 -20.94 10.08
N PHE A 39 36.26 -21.43 8.93
CA PHE A 39 35.63 -21.14 7.64
C PHE A 39 34.19 -21.65 7.56
N THR A 40 33.91 -22.87 8.04
CA THR A 40 32.54 -23.41 8.01
C THR A 40 31.58 -22.56 8.85
N VAL A 41 31.99 -22.17 10.06
CA VAL A 41 31.21 -21.28 10.93
C VAL A 41 31.01 -19.91 10.29
N PHE A 42 32.05 -19.35 9.67
CA PHE A 42 31.98 -18.05 9.02
C PHE A 42 30.97 -18.03 7.87
N PHE A 43 31.00 -19.04 6.98
CA PHE A 43 30.06 -19.14 5.87
C PHE A 43 28.63 -19.35 6.37
N ALA A 44 28.41 -20.27 7.32
CA ALA A 44 27.10 -20.50 7.91
C ALA A 44 26.54 -19.23 8.58
N SER A 45 27.38 -18.48 9.31
CA SER A 45 26.99 -17.22 9.94
C SER A 45 26.61 -16.16 8.90
N ARG A 46 27.35 -16.07 7.80
CA ARG A 46 27.05 -15.13 6.72
C ARG A 46 25.73 -15.46 6.01
N THR A 47 25.50 -16.73 5.69
CA THR A 47 24.24 -17.19 5.08
C THR A 47 23.05 -16.93 6.01
N SER A 48 23.20 -17.26 7.31
CA SER A 48 22.16 -16.99 8.30
C SER A 48 21.89 -15.49 8.45
N TYR A 49 22.93 -14.66 8.43
CA TYR A 49 22.78 -13.20 8.47
C TYR A 49 21.96 -12.67 7.28
N THR A 50 22.28 -13.10 6.05
CA THR A 50 21.55 -12.64 4.85
C THR A 50 20.11 -13.13 4.82
N GLN A 51 19.83 -14.34 5.31
CA GLN A 51 18.46 -14.85 5.43
C GLN A 51 17.64 -14.06 6.46
N ASN A 52 18.21 -13.83 7.64
CA ASN A 52 17.56 -13.05 8.69
C ASN A 52 17.31 -11.60 8.24
N GLU A 53 18.25 -11.00 7.51
CA GLU A 53 18.07 -9.67 6.93
C GLU A 53 16.95 -9.64 5.89
N ALA A 54 16.92 -10.62 4.97
CA ALA A 54 15.88 -10.73 3.95
C ALA A 54 14.48 -10.88 4.57
N GLN A 55 14.33 -11.75 5.57
CA GLN A 55 13.07 -11.93 6.30
C GLN A 55 12.65 -10.66 7.04
N SER A 56 13.60 -9.95 7.66
CA SER A 56 13.32 -8.70 8.38
C SER A 56 12.83 -7.60 7.43
N ARG A 57 13.47 -7.46 6.25
CA ARG A 57 13.06 -6.50 5.23
C ARG A 57 11.68 -6.82 4.66
N VAL A 58 11.41 -8.10 4.37
CA VAL A 58 10.10 -8.56 3.91
C VAL A 58 9.01 -8.23 4.93
N GLN A 59 9.23 -8.49 6.23
CA GLN A 59 8.26 -8.18 7.28
C GLN A 59 8.01 -6.68 7.45
N GLU A 60 9.07 -5.87 7.35
CA GLU A 60 8.93 -4.41 7.46
C GLU A 60 8.16 -3.82 6.27
N ASN A 61 8.52 -4.23 5.05
CA ASN A 61 7.81 -3.81 3.84
C ASN A 61 6.34 -4.28 3.86
N ALA A 62 6.08 -5.49 4.34
CA ALA A 62 4.73 -6.02 4.52
C ALA A 62 3.92 -5.20 5.52
N ARG A 63 4.51 -4.83 6.66
CA ARG A 63 3.83 -3.98 7.66
C ARG A 63 3.38 -2.65 7.05
N ILE A 64 4.28 -1.97 6.34
CA ILE A 64 4.00 -0.66 5.72
C ILE A 64 2.91 -0.79 4.64
N ALA A 65 3.04 -1.77 3.75
CA ALA A 65 2.07 -2.00 2.67
C ALA A 65 0.66 -2.31 3.22
N LEU A 66 0.57 -3.24 4.18
CA LEU A 66 -0.70 -3.65 4.76
C LEU A 66 -1.33 -2.53 5.59
N GLU A 67 -0.54 -1.73 6.31
CA GLU A 67 -1.05 -0.60 7.09
C GLU A 67 -1.70 0.46 6.19
N LEU A 68 -1.01 0.87 5.12
CA LEU A 68 -1.52 1.85 4.18
C LEU A 68 -2.74 1.31 3.43
N LEU A 69 -2.64 0.10 2.86
CA LEU A 69 -3.74 -0.53 2.14
C LEU A 69 -4.98 -0.69 3.05
N ALA A 70 -4.78 -1.15 4.28
CA ALA A 70 -5.88 -1.28 5.23
C ALA A 70 -6.47 0.08 5.66
N SER A 71 -5.64 1.11 5.77
CA SER A 71 -6.11 2.47 6.05
C SER A 71 -7.01 3.00 4.94
N ASP A 72 -6.60 2.85 3.68
CA ASP A 72 -7.38 3.33 2.54
C ASP A 72 -8.67 2.50 2.33
N LEU A 73 -8.58 1.18 2.49
CA LEU A 73 -9.75 0.29 2.44
C LEU A 73 -10.80 0.62 3.51
N ARG A 74 -10.42 1.12 4.68
CA ARG A 74 -11.38 1.53 5.73
C ARG A 74 -12.19 2.78 5.35
N HIS A 75 -11.67 3.61 4.43
CA HIS A 75 -12.36 4.79 3.92
C HIS A 75 -13.13 4.51 2.62
N ALA A 76 -13.01 3.30 2.07
CA ALA A 76 -13.77 2.90 0.90
C ALA A 76 -15.28 3.04 1.13
N ALA A 77 -15.98 3.52 0.10
CA ALA A 77 -17.42 3.78 0.11
C ALA A 77 -17.88 4.77 1.21
N PHE A 78 -16.96 5.51 1.84
CA PHE A 78 -17.34 6.54 2.80
C PHE A 78 -17.87 7.76 2.07
N MET A 79 -19.02 8.25 2.51
CA MET A 79 -19.77 9.31 1.86
C MET A 79 -20.08 10.45 2.84
N GLY A 80 -19.23 10.64 3.85
CA GLY A 80 -19.23 11.83 4.70
C GLY A 80 -19.94 11.70 6.04
N CYS A 81 -21.20 11.25 6.08
CA CYS A 81 -21.97 11.25 7.34
C CYS A 81 -22.48 9.90 7.82
N ARG A 82 -23.39 9.28 7.05
CA ARG A 82 -24.05 8.02 7.38
C ARG A 82 -24.05 7.11 6.17
N ARG A 83 -24.32 5.83 6.38
CA ARG A 83 -24.60 4.90 5.29
C ARG A 83 -25.82 5.39 4.51
N PHE A 84 -25.63 5.66 3.22
CA PHE A 84 -26.71 5.95 2.29
C PHE A 84 -27.35 4.65 1.81
N GLY A 85 -28.67 4.68 1.61
CA GLY A 85 -29.37 3.66 0.82
C GLY A 85 -29.07 3.84 -0.67
N ALA A 86 -29.39 2.81 -1.47
CA ALA A 86 -29.13 2.78 -2.92
C ALA A 86 -29.75 3.95 -3.72
N ASN A 87 -30.70 4.69 -3.15
CA ASN A 87 -31.39 5.80 -3.80
C ASN A 87 -31.14 7.17 -3.14
N ASP A 88 -30.32 7.23 -2.09
CA ASP A 88 -30.12 8.48 -1.33
C ASP A 88 -29.05 9.38 -1.98
N VAL A 89 -28.14 8.81 -2.78
CA VAL A 89 -27.12 9.56 -3.53
C VAL A 89 -27.36 9.41 -5.02
N ARG A 90 -27.35 10.52 -5.75
CA ARG A 90 -27.57 10.54 -7.21
C ARG A 90 -26.38 11.19 -7.93
N VAL A 91 -26.14 10.77 -9.16
CA VAL A 91 -25.18 11.43 -10.05
C VAL A 91 -25.89 12.62 -10.71
N SER A 92 -25.28 13.80 -10.63
CA SER A 92 -25.87 15.06 -11.12
C SER A 92 -25.67 15.30 -12.61
N ASP A 93 -24.94 14.42 -13.31
CA ASP A 93 -24.66 14.54 -14.74
C ASP A 93 -24.77 13.18 -15.45
N ALA A 94 -25.33 13.19 -16.66
CA ALA A 94 -25.51 12.00 -17.51
C ALA A 94 -24.28 11.68 -18.37
N ASP A 95 -23.38 12.65 -18.55
CA ASP A 95 -22.13 12.49 -19.30
C ASP A 95 -20.94 12.07 -18.41
N VAL A 96 -21.14 11.96 -17.09
CA VAL A 96 -20.18 11.28 -16.20
C VAL A 96 -20.18 9.80 -16.60
N PRO A 97 -19.04 9.24 -17.05
CA PRO A 97 -18.97 7.83 -17.38
C PRO A 97 -19.31 7.03 -16.11
N LEU A 98 -20.53 6.49 -16.02
CA LEU A 98 -21.03 5.79 -14.84
C LEU A 98 -20.25 4.51 -14.54
N ASN A 99 -19.47 4.01 -15.51
CA ASN A 99 -18.50 2.94 -15.34
C ASN A 99 -17.28 3.33 -14.50
N GLU A 100 -17.17 4.60 -14.12
CA GLU A 100 -15.91 5.21 -13.72
C GLU A 100 -15.98 5.83 -12.30
N VAL A 101 -17.13 6.35 -11.86
CA VAL A 101 -17.41 6.73 -10.45
C VAL A 101 -18.64 6.01 -9.93
N ASP A 102 -18.56 4.69 -9.92
CA ASP A 102 -19.69 3.85 -9.57
C ASP A 102 -19.81 3.63 -8.05
N LEU A 103 -20.15 4.70 -7.34
CA LEU A 103 -20.45 4.65 -5.90
C LEU A 103 -21.88 4.16 -5.60
N VAL A 104 -22.74 4.08 -6.63
CA VAL A 104 -24.19 3.79 -6.49
C VAL A 104 -24.56 2.39 -6.98
N GLU A 105 -23.89 1.87 -8.02
CA GLU A 105 -24.06 0.52 -8.62
C GLU A 105 -22.82 -0.37 -8.48
N GLU A 106 -22.16 -0.33 -7.32
CA GLU A 106 -21.36 -1.46 -6.82
C GLU A 106 -19.81 -1.41 -6.87
N ARG A 107 -19.13 -0.26 -7.05
CA ARG A 107 -17.64 -0.26 -7.14
C ARG A 107 -16.91 0.89 -6.46
N ALA A 108 -17.26 1.18 -5.21
CA ALA A 108 -16.33 1.95 -4.36
C ALA A 108 -14.96 1.26 -4.19
N ILE A 109 -14.88 -0.05 -4.49
CA ILE A 109 -13.64 -0.76 -4.71
C ILE A 109 -13.77 -1.53 -6.01
N ARG A 110 -12.87 -1.28 -6.96
CA ARG A 110 -12.72 -2.05 -8.19
C ARG A 110 -11.35 -2.69 -8.16
N ALA A 111 -11.22 -3.96 -8.54
CA ALA A 111 -9.93 -4.46 -8.95
C ALA A 111 -9.98 -5.14 -10.31
N GLU A 112 -8.85 -5.10 -11.00
CA GLU A 112 -8.69 -5.52 -12.39
C GLU A 112 -7.31 -6.16 -12.58
N PRO A 113 -7.14 -7.15 -13.47
CA PRO A 113 -5.87 -7.84 -13.67
C PRO A 113 -4.90 -7.02 -14.55
N GLU A 114 -4.70 -5.74 -14.21
CA GLU A 114 -3.87 -4.78 -14.97
C GLU A 114 -2.46 -4.60 -14.41
N GLY A 115 -2.11 -5.28 -13.31
CA GLY A 115 -0.80 -5.27 -12.70
C GLY A 115 0.25 -6.08 -13.47
N LEU A 116 1.51 -5.99 -13.01
CA LEU A 116 2.62 -6.79 -13.56
C LEU A 116 2.25 -8.28 -13.59
N ASN A 117 2.54 -8.96 -14.70
CA ASN A 117 2.23 -10.38 -14.92
C ASN A 117 0.74 -10.78 -14.69
N GLY A 118 -0.19 -9.83 -14.87
CA GLY A 118 -1.63 -10.09 -14.68
C GLY A 118 -2.06 -10.13 -13.22
N THR A 119 -1.26 -9.56 -12.31
CA THR A 119 -1.65 -9.31 -10.92
C THR A 119 -2.76 -8.25 -10.83
N ASP A 120 -3.46 -8.19 -9.70
CA ASP A 120 -4.55 -7.24 -9.53
C ASP A 120 -4.02 -5.80 -9.34
N GLU A 121 -4.65 -4.83 -10.00
CA GLU A 121 -4.70 -3.42 -9.62
C GLU A 121 -5.99 -3.20 -8.81
N ILE A 122 -5.89 -2.60 -7.63
CA ILE A 122 -7.05 -2.22 -6.81
C ILE A 122 -7.22 -0.71 -6.77
N ARG A 123 -8.43 -0.26 -7.04
CA ARG A 123 -8.88 1.13 -7.05
C ARG A 123 -9.93 1.31 -5.98
N ILE A 124 -9.69 2.26 -5.08
CA ILE A 124 -10.50 2.53 -3.90
C ILE A 124 -11.01 3.97 -4.00
N ILE A 125 -12.32 4.16 -3.93
CA ILE A 125 -12.98 5.46 -4.05
C ILE A 125 -13.76 5.76 -2.76
N GLY A 126 -13.65 7.00 -2.29
CA GLY A 126 -14.43 7.49 -1.15
C GLY A 126 -14.13 8.94 -0.78
N ALA A 127 -14.94 9.49 0.13
CA ALA A 127 -14.69 10.76 0.79
C ALA A 127 -13.61 10.61 1.86
N MET A 128 -12.35 10.45 1.45
CA MET A 128 -11.25 10.10 2.37
C MET A 128 -10.74 11.29 3.21
N GLU A 129 -11.37 12.45 3.11
CA GLU A 129 -10.99 13.68 3.82
C GLU A 129 -12.20 14.35 4.51
N ASP A 130 -11.89 15.33 5.36
CA ASP A 130 -12.90 16.12 6.06
C ASP A 130 -13.78 16.90 5.07
N GLY A 131 -15.10 16.86 5.30
CA GLY A 131 -16.06 17.67 4.54
C GLY A 131 -16.07 19.13 4.99
N THR A 132 -16.44 20.02 4.08
CA THR A 132 -16.57 21.46 4.34
C THR A 132 -18.02 21.90 4.23
N ARG A 133 -18.49 22.72 5.17
CA ARG A 133 -19.89 23.19 5.21
C ARG A 133 -20.16 24.27 4.17
N LEU A 134 -21.40 24.35 3.72
CA LEU A 134 -21.83 25.40 2.80
C LEU A 134 -21.86 26.80 3.44
N GLY A 135 -21.47 27.80 2.64
CA GLY A 135 -21.58 29.25 2.84
C GLY A 135 -23.00 29.76 3.00
N GLY A 136 -23.94 29.04 2.38
CA GLY A 136 -25.37 29.33 2.32
C GLY A 136 -26.09 28.15 1.65
N GLY A 137 -27.42 28.15 1.68
CA GLY A 137 -28.20 27.10 1.02
C GLY A 137 -28.08 27.16 -0.50
N VAL A 138 -28.10 26.01 -1.15
CA VAL A 138 -28.10 25.82 -2.61
C VAL A 138 -29.49 25.32 -3.02
N GLY A 139 -30.17 26.04 -3.91
CA GLY A 139 -31.50 25.68 -4.41
C GLY A 139 -31.47 24.67 -5.57
N ASN A 140 -32.58 23.97 -5.81
CA ASN A 140 -32.79 22.93 -6.85
C ASN A 140 -32.61 23.39 -8.32
N VAL A 141 -32.30 24.66 -8.60
CA VAL A 141 -32.43 25.23 -9.95
C VAL A 141 -31.22 26.08 -10.28
N VAL A 142 -30.37 25.58 -11.16
CA VAL A 142 -29.59 26.43 -12.06
C VAL A 142 -29.71 25.79 -13.44
N THR A 143 -30.07 26.57 -14.45
CA THR A 143 -29.92 26.15 -15.85
C THR A 143 -28.50 25.64 -16.08
N PRO A 144 -28.27 24.62 -16.93
CA PRO A 144 -26.91 24.16 -17.23
C PRO A 144 -25.98 25.33 -17.57
N GLY A 145 -24.81 25.38 -16.93
CA GLY A 145 -23.75 26.36 -17.20
C GLY A 145 -23.67 27.58 -16.27
N ASP A 146 -23.63 27.39 -14.94
CA ASP A 146 -22.88 28.20 -13.94
C ASP A 146 -23.49 28.06 -12.52
N LEU A 147 -23.60 26.84 -11.98
CA LEU A 147 -23.92 26.69 -10.56
C LEU A 147 -22.66 26.97 -9.73
N SER A 148 -22.74 27.97 -8.84
CA SER A 148 -21.70 28.28 -7.87
C SER A 148 -22.10 27.81 -6.46
N ILE A 149 -21.29 26.96 -5.85
CA ILE A 149 -21.44 26.57 -4.44
C ILE A 149 -20.44 27.37 -3.61
N GLU A 150 -20.92 28.19 -2.68
CA GLU A 150 -20.06 28.85 -1.70
C GLU A 150 -19.84 27.94 -0.49
N LEU A 151 -18.62 27.88 0.02
CA LEU A 151 -18.24 27.12 1.21
C LEU A 151 -17.74 28.03 2.34
N LEU A 152 -18.08 27.70 3.59
CA LEU A 152 -17.54 28.35 4.79
C LEU A 152 -16.15 27.78 5.09
N ASN A 153 -15.08 28.54 4.82
CA ASN A 153 -13.74 28.08 5.19
C ASN A 153 -13.49 28.30 6.69
N THR A 154 -13.49 27.22 7.46
CA THR A 154 -12.93 27.18 8.81
C THR A 154 -11.42 26.95 8.74
N THR A 155 -10.65 28.03 8.64
CA THR A 155 -9.25 28.13 9.11
C THR A 155 -8.33 26.91 8.87
N ARG A 156 -8.24 26.37 7.64
CA ARG A 156 -7.08 25.55 7.25
C ARG A 156 -6.32 26.28 6.13
N VAL A 157 -5.21 26.89 6.57
CA VAL A 157 -4.04 27.43 5.84
C VAL A 157 -4.30 28.20 4.53
N PRO A 158 -3.88 29.47 4.42
CA PRO A 158 -3.85 30.17 3.14
C PRO A 158 -2.95 29.39 2.16
N GLY A 159 -3.53 28.77 1.12
CA GLY A 159 -2.79 28.10 0.05
C GLY A 159 -3.06 26.61 -0.17
N GLN A 160 -3.82 25.93 0.70
CA GLN A 160 -4.36 24.59 0.39
C GLN A 160 -5.88 24.65 0.40
N ALA A 161 -6.43 25.19 -0.68
CA ALA A 161 -7.85 25.16 -0.94
C ALA A 161 -8.33 23.71 -1.08
N MET A 162 -9.63 23.47 -0.90
CA MET A 162 -10.27 22.21 -1.32
C MET A 162 -9.92 21.81 -2.77
N GLY A 163 -9.54 22.76 -3.62
CA GLY A 163 -9.01 22.50 -4.97
C GLY A 163 -7.71 21.68 -5.02
N ALA A 164 -6.88 21.69 -3.97
CA ALA A 164 -5.70 20.82 -3.84
C ALA A 164 -6.04 19.46 -3.21
N ALA A 165 -7.14 19.39 -2.45
CA ALA A 165 -7.66 18.18 -1.81
C ALA A 165 -8.52 17.33 -2.76
N MET A 166 -9.25 17.98 -3.66
CA MET A 166 -9.85 17.37 -4.85
C MET A 166 -8.74 17.15 -5.88
N GLY A 167 -7.84 16.20 -5.59
CA GLY A 167 -6.76 15.82 -6.49
C GLY A 167 -7.29 15.44 -7.87
N ASN A 168 -6.44 15.55 -8.90
CA ASN A 168 -6.71 14.94 -10.20
C ASN A 168 -7.03 13.47 -9.93
N GLY A 169 -8.21 12.97 -10.27
CA GLY A 169 -8.47 11.55 -10.27
C GLY A 169 -8.35 11.10 -11.71
N ASP A 170 -7.37 10.26 -12.05
CA ASP A 170 -7.32 9.76 -13.42
C ASP A 170 -8.47 8.77 -13.66
N LEU A 171 -9.43 9.35 -14.36
CA LEU A 171 -10.49 8.81 -15.18
C LEU A 171 -10.32 9.56 -16.51
N ALA A 172 -9.21 9.23 -17.17
CA ALA A 172 -8.63 9.70 -18.43
C ALA A 172 -8.43 11.21 -18.71
N THR A 173 -9.04 12.16 -18.00
CA THR A 173 -8.87 13.61 -18.26
C THR A 173 -9.29 14.44 -17.05
N GLU A 174 -8.37 15.16 -16.39
CA GLU A 174 -8.56 16.36 -15.51
C GLU A 174 -9.88 16.52 -14.72
N THR A 175 -10.52 15.43 -14.30
CA THR A 175 -11.89 15.47 -13.77
C THR A 175 -11.87 15.29 -12.27
N ARG A 176 -12.51 16.22 -11.54
CA ARG A 176 -12.57 16.22 -10.08
C ARG A 176 -13.99 15.98 -9.61
N PHE A 177 -14.16 14.96 -8.78
CA PHE A 177 -15.46 14.58 -8.23
C PHE A 177 -15.62 15.07 -6.80
N GLY A 178 -16.81 15.55 -6.49
CA GLY A 178 -17.23 15.92 -5.15
C GLY A 178 -18.55 15.26 -4.80
N LEU A 179 -18.77 15.08 -3.50
CA LEU A 179 -20.05 14.68 -2.94
C LEU A 179 -20.59 15.85 -2.11
N ILE A 180 -21.79 16.32 -2.43
CA ILE A 180 -22.54 17.22 -1.55
C ILE A 180 -23.61 16.42 -0.81
N THR A 181 -23.73 16.60 0.50
CA THR A 181 -24.75 15.90 1.30
C THR A 181 -25.14 16.66 2.56
N ASP A 182 -26.43 16.58 2.92
CA ASP A 182 -26.96 16.98 4.23
C ASP A 182 -27.08 15.79 5.22
N CYS A 183 -26.30 14.75 4.96
CA CYS A 183 -26.37 13.45 5.60
C CYS A 183 -27.67 12.68 5.34
N THR A 184 -28.73 13.25 4.76
CA THR A 184 -29.98 12.51 4.44
C THR A 184 -30.01 12.05 2.99
N LYS A 185 -29.55 12.91 2.09
CA LYS A 185 -29.46 12.72 0.65
C LYS A 185 -28.14 13.32 0.15
N GLY A 186 -27.72 12.96 -1.06
CA GLY A 186 -26.50 13.50 -1.64
C GLY A 186 -26.49 13.53 -3.16
N ASP A 187 -25.58 14.33 -3.68
CA ASP A 187 -25.30 14.44 -5.11
C ASP A 187 -23.81 14.26 -5.33
N LEU A 188 -23.49 13.30 -6.19
CA LEU A 188 -22.18 13.21 -6.83
C LEU A 188 -22.15 14.21 -7.97
N PHE A 189 -21.11 15.03 -8.00
CA PHE A 189 -20.95 16.08 -8.98
C PHE A 189 -19.50 16.21 -9.45
N GLN A 190 -19.33 16.75 -10.64
CA GLN A 190 -18.02 17.05 -11.23
C GLN A 190 -17.74 18.56 -11.13
N LEU A 191 -16.49 18.93 -10.89
CA LEU A 191 -16.08 20.32 -11.02
C LEU A 191 -15.76 20.66 -12.47
N ARG A 192 -16.24 21.83 -12.91
CA ARG A 192 -15.87 22.43 -14.19
C ARG A 192 -14.44 22.94 -14.20
N SER A 193 -14.02 23.55 -13.09
CA SER A 193 -12.80 24.34 -12.98
C SER A 193 -12.21 24.23 -11.58
N ASP A 194 -10.99 24.76 -11.40
CA ASP A 194 -10.35 24.82 -10.09
C ASP A 194 -11.21 25.64 -9.12
N PRO A 195 -11.43 25.16 -7.88
CA PRO A 195 -12.14 25.94 -6.87
C PRO A 195 -11.55 27.34 -6.71
N ILE A 196 -12.40 28.35 -6.87
CA ILE A 196 -12.00 29.76 -6.81
C ILE A 196 -11.99 30.21 -5.36
N VAL A 197 -10.84 30.70 -4.88
CA VAL A 197 -10.70 31.20 -3.50
C VAL A 197 -10.79 32.73 -3.47
N SER A 198 -11.81 33.25 -2.78
CA SER A 198 -12.00 34.68 -2.56
C SER A 198 -11.32 35.12 -1.27
N VAL A 199 -10.19 35.84 -1.42
CA VAL A 199 -9.27 36.21 -0.32
C VAL A 199 -9.80 37.28 0.67
N PRO A 200 -10.82 38.12 0.39
CA PRO A 200 -11.36 39.01 1.43
C PRO A 200 -12.21 38.29 2.49
N ASN A 201 -12.94 37.22 2.10
CA ASN A 201 -13.95 36.57 2.96
C ASN A 201 -13.66 35.10 3.24
N ASN A 202 -12.51 34.59 2.78
CA ASN A 202 -12.13 33.18 2.86
C ASN A 202 -13.23 32.24 2.32
N LYS A 203 -13.92 32.66 1.26
CA LYS A 203 -14.95 31.83 0.61
C LYS A 203 -14.30 31.01 -0.50
N VAL A 204 -14.71 29.76 -0.62
CA VAL A 204 -14.38 28.92 -1.77
C VAL A 204 -15.63 28.77 -2.61
N THR A 205 -15.50 29.04 -3.90
CA THR A 205 -16.56 28.87 -4.90
C THR A 205 -16.24 27.67 -5.78
N LEU A 206 -17.18 26.72 -5.85
CA LEU A 206 -17.12 25.59 -6.78
C LEU A 206 -17.99 25.89 -7.99
N GLU A 207 -17.44 25.76 -9.19
CA GLU A 207 -18.20 25.92 -10.45
C GLU A 207 -18.56 24.54 -11.03
N LEU A 208 -19.84 24.36 -11.32
CA LEU A 208 -20.43 23.13 -11.81
C LEU A 208 -21.11 23.42 -13.16
N ASP A 209 -20.89 22.56 -14.16
CA ASP A 209 -21.60 22.62 -15.45
C ASP A 209 -22.97 21.93 -15.39
N GLN A 210 -23.16 21.07 -14.38
CA GLN A 210 -24.35 20.27 -14.14
C GLN A 210 -25.29 20.82 -13.06
N THR A 211 -26.53 20.32 -13.07
CA THR A 211 -27.55 20.63 -12.06
C THR A 211 -27.55 19.59 -10.94
N LEU A 212 -27.67 20.02 -9.68
CA LEU A 212 -27.86 19.09 -8.56
C LEU A 212 -29.27 18.48 -8.58
N ASN A 213 -29.41 17.20 -8.23
CA ASN A 213 -30.72 16.56 -8.13
C ASN A 213 -31.51 17.07 -6.91
N TYR A 214 -30.81 17.57 -5.90
CA TYR A 214 -31.40 18.08 -4.67
C TYR A 214 -30.88 19.46 -4.28
N GLY A 215 -31.61 20.06 -3.34
CA GLY A 215 -31.32 21.35 -2.74
C GLY A 215 -30.81 21.12 -1.33
N TYR A 216 -29.81 21.90 -0.96
CA TYR A 216 -29.03 21.70 0.25
C TYR A 216 -29.10 22.95 1.12
N GLY A 217 -29.34 22.76 2.42
CA GLY A 217 -29.26 23.84 3.40
C GLY A 217 -27.82 24.21 3.75
N ALA A 218 -27.64 25.25 4.56
CA ALA A 218 -26.32 25.67 5.05
C ALA A 218 -25.66 24.66 6.03
N ASP A 219 -26.40 23.63 6.43
CA ASP A 219 -25.94 22.49 7.22
C ASP A 219 -25.34 21.36 6.36
N ALA A 220 -25.55 21.39 5.05
CA ALA A 220 -24.91 20.44 4.15
C ALA A 220 -23.40 20.64 4.07
N MET A 221 -22.72 19.57 3.67
CA MET A 221 -21.27 19.49 3.52
C MET A 221 -20.90 19.03 2.13
N VAL A 222 -19.77 19.52 1.64
CA VAL A 222 -19.10 19.05 0.44
C VAL A 222 -17.86 18.27 0.83
N PHE A 223 -17.74 17.07 0.29
CA PHE A 223 -16.60 16.18 0.46
C PHE A 223 -15.86 16.04 -0.86
N PRO A 224 -14.53 16.20 -0.89
CA PRO A 224 -13.73 15.78 -2.03
C PRO A 224 -13.76 14.25 -2.12
N LEU A 225 -14.00 13.71 -3.31
CA LEU A 225 -13.82 12.27 -3.52
C LEU A 225 -12.41 12.01 -4.01
N LYS A 226 -11.74 11.09 -3.32
CA LYS A 226 -10.41 10.64 -3.68
C LYS A 226 -10.47 9.22 -4.22
N GLN A 227 -9.58 8.97 -5.15
CA GLN A 227 -9.28 7.66 -5.66
C GLN A 227 -7.87 7.28 -5.25
N VAL A 228 -7.73 6.13 -4.60
CA VAL A 228 -6.44 5.53 -4.32
C VAL A 228 -6.29 4.28 -5.16
N VAL A 229 -5.20 4.20 -5.92
CA VAL A 229 -4.89 3.06 -6.78
C VAL A 229 -3.64 2.37 -6.25
N TYR A 230 -3.69 1.06 -6.10
CA TYR A 230 -2.54 0.22 -5.81
C TYR A 230 -2.32 -0.76 -6.95
N ARG A 231 -1.07 -0.88 -7.41
CA ARG A 231 -0.69 -1.86 -8.43
C ARG A 231 0.77 -2.26 -8.30
N ILE A 232 1.09 -3.46 -8.76
CA ILE A 232 2.47 -3.95 -8.81
C ILE A 232 3.13 -3.49 -10.12
N GLN A 233 4.35 -2.97 -10.01
CA GLN A 233 5.18 -2.55 -11.15
C GLN A 233 6.64 -2.92 -10.91
N GLY A 234 7.45 -2.88 -11.96
CA GLY A 234 8.90 -2.91 -11.84
C GLY A 234 9.42 -1.65 -11.12
N SER A 235 10.33 -1.82 -10.16
CA SER A 235 10.92 -0.70 -9.41
C SER A 235 12.01 0.07 -10.17
N GLY A 236 12.40 -0.39 -11.36
CA GLY A 236 13.60 0.07 -12.08
C GLY A 236 14.92 -0.39 -11.46
N ARG A 237 14.89 -1.12 -10.33
CA ARG A 237 16.08 -1.68 -9.67
C ARG A 237 16.24 -3.15 -10.02
N MET A 238 17.49 -3.56 -10.25
CA MET A 238 17.85 -4.95 -10.53
C MET A 238 18.39 -5.64 -9.28
N ASP A 239 18.12 -6.93 -9.16
CA ASP A 239 18.70 -7.79 -8.13
C ASP A 239 20.06 -8.36 -8.54
N ASN A 240 20.65 -9.19 -7.67
CA ASN A 240 21.93 -9.88 -7.92
C ASN A 240 21.87 -11.01 -8.97
N SER A 241 20.76 -11.16 -9.67
CA SER A 241 20.54 -12.07 -10.79
C SER A 241 20.10 -11.34 -12.06
N ASP A 242 20.25 -10.00 -12.10
CA ASP A 242 19.87 -9.13 -13.21
C ASP A 242 18.35 -9.15 -13.53
N ALA A 243 17.52 -9.49 -12.54
CA ALA A 243 16.06 -9.42 -12.64
C ALA A 243 15.54 -8.14 -11.96
N GLU A 244 14.53 -7.52 -12.56
CA GLU A 244 13.90 -6.33 -11.97
C GLU A 244 13.12 -6.69 -10.71
N ILE A 245 13.28 -5.88 -9.66
CA ILE A 245 12.60 -6.09 -8.37
C ILE A 245 11.16 -5.58 -8.49
N PRO A 246 10.15 -6.44 -8.28
CA PRO A 246 8.76 -6.04 -8.32
C PRO A 246 8.40 -5.31 -7.02
N SER A 247 7.62 -4.24 -7.13
CA SER A 247 7.23 -3.41 -5.99
C SER A 247 5.78 -3.00 -6.07
N LEU A 248 5.18 -2.78 -4.90
CA LEU A 248 3.84 -2.22 -4.78
C LEU A 248 3.92 -0.70 -4.86
N PHE A 249 3.17 -0.14 -5.80
CA PHE A 249 3.01 1.30 -5.97
C PHE A 249 1.62 1.74 -5.54
N ARG A 250 1.52 2.97 -5.04
CA ARG A 250 0.29 3.63 -4.66
C ARG A 250 0.20 4.99 -5.34
N SER A 251 -0.97 5.33 -5.85
CA SER A 251 -1.30 6.65 -6.36
C SER A 251 -2.55 7.18 -5.66
N THR A 252 -2.55 8.46 -5.27
CA THR A 252 -3.72 9.15 -4.68
C THR A 252 -4.41 10.10 -5.65
N ASP A 253 -3.84 10.24 -6.84
CA ASP A 253 -4.29 11.09 -7.93
C ASP A 253 -4.57 10.27 -9.21
N GLY A 254 -4.40 8.95 -9.16
CA GLY A 254 -4.45 8.07 -10.33
C GLY A 254 -3.33 8.29 -11.36
N VAL A 255 -2.50 9.34 -11.23
CA VAL A 255 -1.49 9.74 -12.22
C VAL A 255 -0.08 9.44 -11.71
N THR A 256 0.22 9.88 -10.49
CA THR A 256 1.54 9.77 -9.88
C THR A 256 1.58 8.56 -8.99
N PHE A 257 2.40 7.58 -9.36
CA PHE A 257 2.62 6.37 -8.58
C PHE A 257 3.89 6.49 -7.74
N GLN A 258 3.74 6.33 -6.43
CA GLN A 258 4.84 6.26 -5.47
C GLN A 258 5.06 4.80 -5.06
N GLU A 259 6.32 4.37 -5.05
CA GLU A 259 6.68 3.07 -4.49
C GLU A 259 6.45 3.06 -2.98
N ILE A 260 5.67 2.10 -2.48
CA ILE A 260 5.32 1.96 -1.06
C ILE A 260 6.04 0.78 -0.41
N ALA A 261 6.20 -0.31 -1.14
CA ALA A 261 6.85 -1.50 -0.62
C ALA A 261 7.62 -2.26 -1.72
N GLU A 262 8.88 -2.55 -1.44
CA GLU A 262 9.75 -3.34 -2.31
C GLU A 262 9.51 -4.83 -2.10
N GLY A 263 9.61 -5.60 -3.20
CA GLY A 263 9.52 -7.05 -3.16
C GLY A 263 8.10 -7.55 -3.02
N VAL A 264 7.16 -6.97 -3.77
CA VAL A 264 5.77 -7.45 -3.85
C VAL A 264 5.56 -8.09 -5.20
N GLU A 265 5.46 -9.41 -5.22
CA GLU A 265 5.40 -10.21 -6.45
C GLU A 265 3.96 -10.43 -6.92
N SER A 266 3.01 -10.54 -5.99
CA SER A 266 1.59 -10.73 -6.31
C SER A 266 0.67 -10.03 -5.33
N LEU A 267 -0.46 -9.56 -5.84
CA LEU A 267 -1.57 -8.96 -5.11
C LEU A 267 -2.84 -9.64 -5.61
N VAL A 268 -3.57 -10.28 -4.69
CA VAL A 268 -4.88 -10.88 -4.94
C VAL A 268 -5.89 -10.20 -4.02
N VAL A 269 -7.00 -9.75 -4.60
CA VAL A 269 -8.08 -9.10 -3.86
C VAL A 269 -9.35 -9.93 -3.95
N GLU A 270 -10.02 -10.07 -2.81
CA GLU A 270 -11.27 -10.83 -2.67
C GLU A 270 -12.31 -10.00 -1.93
N TYR A 271 -13.57 -10.13 -2.34
CA TYR A 271 -14.71 -9.49 -1.70
C TYR A 271 -15.36 -10.44 -0.70
N GLY A 272 -15.53 -9.98 0.54
CA GLY A 272 -16.23 -10.69 1.59
C GLY A 272 -17.73 -10.42 1.52
N GLU A 273 -18.52 -11.44 1.17
CA GLU A 273 -19.98 -11.37 1.10
C GLU A 273 -20.65 -11.81 2.41
N ASP A 274 -21.68 -11.05 2.80
CA ASP A 274 -22.70 -11.38 3.80
C ASP A 274 -23.93 -11.94 3.09
N THR A 275 -24.04 -13.26 3.05
CA THR A 275 -25.09 -13.96 2.28
C THR A 275 -26.39 -14.11 3.04
N ASP A 276 -26.36 -14.01 4.37
CA ASP A 276 -27.54 -14.13 5.24
C ASP A 276 -28.05 -12.79 5.80
N GLY A 277 -27.31 -11.69 5.59
CA GLY A 277 -27.67 -10.33 5.99
C GLY A 277 -27.40 -10.01 7.45
N ASN A 278 -26.55 -10.80 8.13
CA ASN A 278 -26.25 -10.65 9.56
C ASN A 278 -25.14 -9.61 9.86
N GLY A 279 -24.49 -9.06 8.83
CA GLY A 279 -23.40 -8.09 8.91
C GLY A 279 -22.00 -8.69 9.01
N SER A 280 -21.85 -10.01 8.89
CA SER A 280 -20.59 -10.75 8.95
C SER A 280 -20.25 -11.35 7.58
N VAL A 281 -18.97 -11.63 7.33
CA VAL A 281 -18.55 -12.30 6.11
C VAL A 281 -18.82 -13.80 6.20
N ASP A 282 -19.56 -14.35 5.25
CA ASP A 282 -19.80 -15.78 5.10
C ASP A 282 -18.80 -16.43 4.13
N GLN A 283 -18.48 -15.72 3.05
CA GLN A 283 -17.56 -16.21 2.02
C GLN A 283 -16.74 -15.08 1.40
N TYR A 284 -15.58 -15.44 0.85
CA TYR A 284 -14.75 -14.55 0.05
C TYR A 284 -14.77 -15.02 -1.40
N VAL A 285 -14.98 -14.08 -2.32
CA VAL A 285 -15.08 -14.32 -3.76
C VAL A 285 -13.96 -13.54 -4.45
N ALA A 286 -13.23 -14.20 -5.35
CA ALA A 286 -12.10 -13.60 -6.05
C ALA A 286 -12.57 -12.66 -7.16
N ILE A 287 -11.66 -11.79 -7.59
CA ILE A 287 -11.94 -10.85 -8.67
C ILE A 287 -11.79 -11.54 -10.02
N GLY A 288 -12.78 -11.35 -10.89
CA GLY A 288 -12.85 -12.05 -12.17
C GLY A 288 -13.56 -13.41 -12.12
N ASP A 289 -14.10 -13.82 -10.97
CA ASP A 289 -15.02 -14.97 -10.90
C ASP A 289 -16.21 -14.75 -11.84
N ALA A 290 -16.64 -15.81 -12.54
CA ALA A 290 -17.69 -15.74 -13.56
C ALA A 290 -19.05 -15.23 -13.03
N THR A 291 -19.22 -15.26 -11.71
CA THR A 291 -20.36 -14.66 -11.01
C THR A 291 -19.80 -13.64 -10.00
N PRO A 292 -19.68 -12.36 -10.39
CA PRO A 292 -19.20 -11.35 -9.45
C PRO A 292 -20.14 -11.24 -8.25
N PRO A 293 -19.61 -10.97 -7.05
CA PRO A 293 -20.42 -10.80 -5.86
C PRO A 293 -21.35 -9.60 -6.03
N SER A 294 -22.57 -9.68 -5.50
CA SER A 294 -23.41 -8.49 -5.41
C SER A 294 -22.86 -7.62 -4.29
N TRP A 295 -22.42 -6.42 -4.61
CA TRP A 295 -21.90 -5.43 -3.65
C TRP A 295 -22.91 -4.98 -2.61
N ALA A 296 -24.21 -5.12 -2.88
CA ALA A 296 -25.23 -5.03 -1.85
C ALA A 296 -24.89 -5.90 -0.62
N ARG A 297 -24.27 -7.08 -0.86
CA ARG A 297 -23.83 -8.06 0.12
C ARG A 297 -22.36 -7.95 0.51
N VAL A 298 -21.55 -7.14 -0.17
CA VAL A 298 -20.13 -7.01 0.18
C VAL A 298 -19.99 -6.16 1.44
N VAL A 299 -19.43 -6.77 2.49
CA VAL A 299 -19.23 -6.15 3.81
C VAL A 299 -17.76 -6.05 4.20
N ALA A 300 -16.85 -6.73 3.48
CA ALA A 300 -15.41 -6.67 3.70
C ALA A 300 -14.62 -6.84 2.41
N VAL A 301 -13.34 -6.49 2.46
CA VAL A 301 -12.35 -6.81 1.42
C VAL A 301 -11.16 -7.49 2.07
N ARG A 302 -10.65 -8.54 1.43
CA ARG A 302 -9.41 -9.21 1.80
C ARG A 302 -8.39 -9.02 0.69
N ALA A 303 -7.19 -8.57 1.07
CA ALA A 303 -6.06 -8.47 0.17
C ALA A 303 -4.96 -9.42 0.66
N ARG A 304 -4.45 -10.24 -0.25
CA ARG A 304 -3.32 -11.13 -0.03
C ARG A 304 -2.16 -10.65 -0.89
N LEU A 305 -1.00 -10.48 -0.27
CA LEU A 305 0.21 -10.06 -0.94
C LEU A 305 1.30 -11.11 -0.78
N LEU A 306 1.91 -11.51 -1.89
CA LEU A 306 3.12 -12.33 -1.86
C LEU A 306 4.32 -11.40 -1.81
N PHE A 307 4.99 -11.38 -0.66
CA PHE A 307 6.25 -10.68 -0.52
C PHE A 307 7.40 -11.61 -0.85
N VAL A 308 8.41 -11.06 -1.54
CA VAL A 308 9.62 -11.73 -1.95
C VAL A 308 10.85 -10.92 -1.55
N SER A 309 11.94 -11.59 -1.17
CA SER A 309 13.21 -10.91 -0.90
C SER A 309 13.73 -10.22 -2.16
N ALA A 310 14.11 -8.94 -2.03
CA ALA A 310 14.61 -8.14 -3.15
C ALA A 310 15.87 -8.71 -3.83
N GLN A 311 16.65 -9.54 -3.13
CA GLN A 311 17.82 -10.23 -3.67
C GLN A 311 17.51 -11.71 -3.86
N ASN A 312 18.01 -12.30 -4.94
CA ASN A 312 18.01 -13.74 -5.14
C ASN A 312 19.14 -14.42 -4.33
N ARG A 313 19.10 -15.75 -4.23
CA ARG A 313 20.11 -16.58 -3.55
C ARG A 313 20.31 -16.19 -2.08
N VAL A 314 19.23 -15.78 -1.43
CA VAL A 314 19.21 -15.60 0.03
C VAL A 314 19.01 -16.95 0.72
N LEU A 315 18.23 -17.85 0.11
CA LEU A 315 18.05 -19.23 0.57
C LEU A 315 19.12 -20.17 -0.01
N GLU A 316 19.35 -21.29 0.67
CA GLU A 316 20.28 -22.32 0.19
C GLU A 316 19.69 -23.12 -0.97
N THR A 317 18.37 -23.36 -0.92
CA THR A 317 17.57 -24.12 -1.89
C THR A 317 16.35 -23.30 -2.32
N GLU A 318 15.72 -23.72 -3.42
CA GLU A 318 14.42 -23.19 -3.85
C GLU A 318 13.38 -23.43 -2.76
N GLN A 319 12.49 -22.45 -2.58
CA GLN A 319 11.46 -22.51 -1.55
C GLN A 319 10.16 -23.05 -2.13
N THR A 320 9.54 -24.00 -1.43
CA THR A 320 8.10 -24.26 -1.52
C THR A 320 7.37 -23.26 -0.62
N TYR A 321 6.41 -22.53 -1.17
CA TYR A 321 5.65 -21.48 -0.47
C TYR A 321 4.15 -21.66 -0.69
N PHE A 322 3.37 -21.02 0.17
CA PHE A 322 1.91 -21.00 0.07
C PHE A 322 1.47 -19.61 -0.35
N PHE A 323 0.67 -19.53 -1.41
CA PHE A 323 0.04 -18.28 -1.83
C PHE A 323 -1.34 -18.55 -2.40
N ASP A 324 -2.29 -17.73 -1.98
CA ASP A 324 -3.68 -17.80 -2.38
C ASP A 324 -4.34 -19.17 -2.15
N GLY A 325 -4.05 -19.80 -1.02
CA GLY A 325 -4.65 -21.11 -0.72
C GLY A 325 -3.98 -22.30 -1.44
N VAL A 326 -2.93 -22.05 -2.22
CA VAL A 326 -2.26 -23.06 -3.05
C VAL A 326 -0.78 -23.14 -2.68
N GLU A 327 -0.28 -24.38 -2.55
CA GLU A 327 1.16 -24.65 -2.42
C GLU A 327 1.83 -24.54 -3.80
N GLN A 328 2.94 -23.82 -3.86
CA GLN A 328 3.69 -23.51 -5.07
C GLN A 328 5.18 -23.73 -4.83
N ASP A 329 5.88 -24.16 -5.88
CA ASP A 329 7.33 -24.30 -5.86
C ASP A 329 7.97 -23.13 -6.62
N ALA A 330 9.05 -22.57 -6.05
CA ALA A 330 9.86 -21.57 -6.74
C ALA A 330 10.47 -22.16 -8.02
N GLU A 331 10.63 -21.31 -9.05
CA GLU A 331 11.26 -21.72 -10.31
C GLU A 331 12.72 -22.14 -10.11
N GLU A 332 13.24 -22.96 -11.04
CA GLU A 332 14.63 -23.42 -11.00
C GLU A 332 15.62 -22.23 -10.97
N GLY A 333 16.47 -22.18 -9.95
CA GLY A 333 17.42 -21.10 -9.70
C GLY A 333 16.87 -19.92 -8.89
N ASP A 334 15.58 -19.89 -8.57
CA ASP A 334 14.97 -18.90 -7.68
C ASP A 334 15.07 -19.34 -6.21
N ARG A 335 16.01 -18.70 -5.52
CA ARG A 335 16.28 -18.91 -4.09
C ARG A 335 15.97 -17.64 -3.29
N ARG A 336 14.88 -16.95 -3.66
CA ARG A 336 14.32 -15.84 -2.89
C ARG A 336 13.47 -16.37 -1.74
N TYR A 337 13.44 -15.62 -0.65
CA TYR A 337 12.49 -15.86 0.44
C TYR A 337 11.13 -15.27 0.08
N ARG A 338 10.08 -16.08 0.15
CA ARG A 338 8.68 -15.72 -0.12
C ARG A 338 7.80 -15.92 1.09
N GLN A 339 6.88 -14.99 1.32
CA GLN A 339 5.90 -15.08 2.39
C GLN A 339 4.61 -14.36 2.01
N GLU A 340 3.47 -15.05 2.17
CA GLU A 340 2.15 -14.43 2.07
C GLU A 340 1.85 -13.58 3.31
N PHE A 341 1.33 -12.38 3.07
CA PHE A 341 0.74 -11.52 4.09
C PHE A 341 -0.68 -11.14 3.68
N THR A 342 -1.60 -11.24 4.64
CA THR A 342 -3.02 -11.05 4.37
C THR A 342 -3.59 -9.98 5.30
N THR A 343 -4.41 -9.09 4.76
CA THR A 343 -5.24 -8.15 5.51
C THR A 343 -6.69 -8.29 5.10
N ALA A 344 -7.59 -8.27 6.09
CA ALA A 344 -9.03 -8.27 5.86
C ALA A 344 -9.63 -7.05 6.56
N VAL A 345 -10.36 -6.25 5.79
CA VAL A 345 -10.92 -4.98 6.23
C VAL A 345 -12.42 -4.99 6.01
N GLY A 346 -13.18 -4.87 7.11
CA GLY A 346 -14.61 -4.61 7.05
C GLY A 346 -14.88 -3.19 6.54
N LEU A 347 -15.81 -3.07 5.60
CA LEU A 347 -16.24 -1.80 5.04
C LEU A 347 -17.15 -1.10 6.05
N ARG A 348 -16.66 -0.02 6.66
CA ARG A 348 -17.37 0.68 7.76
C ARG A 348 -18.78 1.13 7.38
N ASN A 349 -19.00 1.49 6.12
CA ASN A 349 -20.32 1.90 5.64
C ASN A 349 -21.27 0.72 5.36
N ARG A 350 -20.83 -0.52 5.59
CA ARG A 350 -21.59 -1.76 5.33
C ARG A 350 -21.84 -2.59 6.58
N LEU A 351 -20.93 -2.54 7.55
CA LEU A 351 -21.13 -3.15 8.87
C LEU A 351 -22.25 -2.41 9.63
N ARG A 352 -23.17 -3.17 10.23
CA ARG A 352 -24.32 -2.65 10.99
C ARG A 352 -23.97 -2.31 12.43
#